data_AF-A0A958J4D0-F1
#
_entry.id   AF-A0A958J4D0-F1
#
_cell.length_a   1.000
_cell.length_b   1.000
_cell.length_c   1.000
_cell.angle_alpha   90.00
_cell.angle_beta   90.00
_cell.angle_gamma   90.00
#
_symmetry.space_group_name_H-M   'P 1'
#
loop_
_entity.id
_entity.type
_entity.pdbx_description
1 polymer ?
#
loop_
_entity_poly.entity_id
_entity_poly.type
_entity_poly.pdbx_seq_one_letter_code
_entity_poly.pdbx_strand_id
1 'polypeptide(L)'
;MSENSVTEEAQERETAPVESDSTEPKSPVATVSDQVAPDTNEASKEVVNPLFDFFVFIGQELDQRHVRDGIRIMSKGVFVAEDLIEPIKNLYLKFCHKVSTAEGFITDEKASKKLFGGNAPELFYLVEGKHCIIGSLIACEVKHPASIKLPLYRGSLIETSNYLHPRDPIFEDLEGVRAKLDEQHGVQFELDVGNDVYSFKSPFLSEFVSLALNNRRIQTDFPLLARGLRYAPMAVVELLRKSRRETPKHKCLMPAHWRTTKDLELRRLGGIYFLINPDRELLGCYELRGKNQAVFVRAELDALRAQRASQQIGTIILSRHPGKIFATIILEGKTYKLSTKVLNRYLSWLLEPRNLPDKFVARFTLRDCIRSLSDQFDKHTLIERHSVPRHILQLCRGRETFLKCGNWIAVLERGEVLLLEQLSPSSAGVRRGMRAPKMGKARPHRARSRIS
;
A
#
# COMPACT_ATOMS: atom_id res chain seq x y z
N MET A 1 -14.17 -62.97 -11.98
CA MET A 1 -13.04 -63.44 -12.78
C MET A 1 -13.04 -62.63 -14.05
N SER A 2 -12.02 -61.80 -14.24
CA SER A 2 -11.53 -61.17 -15.48
C SER A 2 -10.48 -60.16 -15.03
N GLU A 3 -9.22 -60.60 -14.99
CA GLU A 3 -8.05 -59.74 -14.96
C GLU A 3 -7.99 -58.95 -16.27
N ASN A 4 -7.53 -57.70 -16.22
CA ASN A 4 -6.64 -57.19 -17.24
C ASN A 4 -5.88 -55.94 -16.78
N SER A 5 -4.57 -56.14 -16.79
CA SER A 5 -3.43 -55.23 -16.74
C SER A 5 -3.34 -54.31 -17.95
N VAL A 6 -2.97 -53.03 -17.77
CA VAL A 6 -2.34 -52.15 -18.79
C VAL A 6 -1.58 -51.04 -18.03
N THR A 7 -0.31 -51.30 -17.69
CA THR A 7 0.95 -50.70 -18.23
C THR A 7 1.25 -49.25 -17.83
N GLU A 8 2.28 -49.13 -16.99
CA GLU A 8 3.16 -47.97 -16.86
C GLU A 8 3.96 -47.75 -18.16
N GLU A 9 3.99 -46.52 -18.66
CA GLU A 9 5.07 -46.03 -19.52
C GLU A 9 5.59 -44.71 -18.94
N ALA A 10 6.79 -44.79 -18.40
CA ALA A 10 7.63 -43.67 -18.03
C ALA A 10 8.20 -43.03 -19.30
N GLN A 11 7.97 -41.73 -19.49
CA GLN A 11 8.69 -40.94 -20.48
C GLN A 11 9.77 -40.12 -19.78
N GLU A 12 11.00 -40.63 -19.85
CA GLU A 12 12.23 -39.87 -19.71
C GLU A 12 12.26 -38.80 -20.81
N ARG A 13 12.46 -37.54 -20.42
CA ARG A 13 12.86 -36.47 -21.34
C ARG A 13 14.25 -36.02 -20.95
N GLU A 14 15.21 -36.39 -21.80
CA GLU A 14 16.55 -35.84 -21.87
C GLU A 14 16.50 -34.31 -21.95
N THR A 15 17.13 -33.65 -21.00
CA THR A 15 17.51 -32.24 -21.11
C THR A 15 18.95 -32.16 -21.60
N ALA A 16 19.14 -31.73 -22.84
CA ALA A 16 20.44 -31.34 -23.39
C ALA A 16 20.95 -30.03 -22.73
N PRO A 17 22.27 -29.87 -22.55
CA PRO A 17 22.86 -28.68 -21.96
C PRO A 17 22.88 -27.52 -22.97
N VAL A 18 22.43 -26.35 -22.53
CA VAL A 18 22.57 -25.09 -23.29
C VAL A 18 23.92 -24.48 -22.92
N GLU A 19 24.80 -24.43 -23.92
CA GLU A 19 26.07 -23.71 -23.90
C GLU A 19 25.82 -22.22 -23.63
N SER A 20 26.45 -21.70 -22.57
CA SER A 20 26.49 -20.27 -22.26
C SER A 20 27.66 -19.63 -22.99
N ASP A 21 27.36 -18.97 -24.10
CA ASP A 21 28.30 -18.20 -24.90
C ASP A 21 28.63 -16.88 -24.18
N SER A 22 29.83 -16.80 -23.61
CA SER A 22 30.37 -15.63 -22.92
C SER A 22 30.97 -14.65 -23.93
N THR A 23 30.20 -13.64 -24.33
CA THR A 23 30.70 -12.54 -25.16
C THR A 23 31.08 -11.34 -24.27
N GLU A 24 32.38 -11.24 -23.95
CA GLU A 24 32.99 -10.02 -23.42
C GLU A 24 33.08 -8.94 -24.51
N PRO A 25 32.68 -7.68 -24.25
CA PRO A 25 33.05 -6.56 -25.09
C PRO A 25 34.42 -6.02 -24.66
N LYS A 26 35.41 -6.21 -25.54
CA LYS A 26 36.69 -5.51 -25.54
C LYS A 26 36.46 -4.00 -25.67
N SER A 27 37.08 -3.22 -24.80
CA SER A 27 37.29 -1.79 -24.98
C SER A 27 38.79 -1.46 -24.99
N PRO A 28 39.21 -0.42 -25.73
CA PRO A 28 40.50 -0.41 -26.38
C PRO A 28 41.63 0.14 -25.50
N VAL A 29 42.79 -0.43 -25.74
CA VAL A 29 44.11 0.04 -25.30
C VAL A 29 44.38 1.43 -25.88
N ALA A 30 44.66 2.39 -25.01
CA ALA A 30 45.36 3.61 -25.36
C ALA A 30 46.60 3.72 -24.47
N THR A 31 47.74 3.45 -25.09
CA THR A 31 49.09 3.64 -24.55
C THR A 31 49.40 5.13 -24.52
N VAL A 32 49.67 5.69 -23.34
CA VAL A 32 50.48 6.91 -23.20
C VAL A 32 51.46 6.66 -22.06
N SER A 33 52.72 6.44 -22.44
CA SER A 33 53.86 6.58 -21.55
C SER A 33 54.05 8.07 -21.28
N ASP A 34 54.20 8.45 -20.01
CA ASP A 34 55.09 9.55 -19.64
C ASP A 34 55.71 9.29 -18.26
N GLN A 35 57.02 9.46 -18.23
CA GLN A 35 57.88 9.34 -17.07
C GLN A 35 57.65 10.53 -16.13
N VAL A 36 57.43 10.27 -14.84
CA VAL A 36 57.67 11.25 -13.77
C VAL A 36 58.27 10.52 -12.55
N ALA A 37 59.23 11.22 -11.93
CA ALA A 37 60.19 10.83 -10.91
C ALA A 37 59.62 10.23 -9.60
N PRO A 38 60.46 9.61 -8.74
CA PRO A 38 60.03 9.01 -7.49
C PRO A 38 59.96 10.08 -6.40
N ASP A 39 58.74 10.51 -6.05
CA ASP A 39 58.50 11.39 -4.91
C ASP A 39 57.80 10.64 -3.78
N THR A 40 58.58 10.48 -2.71
CA THR A 40 58.21 10.68 -1.30
C THR A 40 56.90 10.06 -0.78
N ASN A 41 57.09 9.11 0.14
CA ASN A 41 56.26 8.81 1.31
C ASN A 41 55.37 9.99 1.76
N GLU A 42 54.17 10.10 1.21
CA GLU A 42 53.05 10.70 1.92
C GLU A 42 52.43 9.58 2.76
N ALA A 43 52.77 9.58 4.04
CA ALA A 43 51.97 8.91 5.06
C ALA A 43 50.52 9.37 4.86
N SER A 44 49.70 8.48 4.30
CA SER A 44 48.26 8.66 4.16
C SER A 44 47.73 9.13 5.51
N LYS A 45 47.37 10.41 5.63
CA LYS A 45 46.58 10.90 6.75
C LYS A 45 45.34 10.03 6.77
N GLU A 46 45.28 9.10 7.74
CA GLU A 46 44.05 8.38 8.03
C GLU A 46 42.98 9.45 8.19
N VAL A 47 41.99 9.44 7.30
CA VAL A 47 40.80 10.27 7.44
C VAL A 47 40.13 9.75 8.70
N VAL A 48 40.42 10.39 9.83
CA VAL A 48 39.83 10.06 11.12
C VAL A 48 38.33 10.17 10.95
N ASN A 49 37.64 9.04 11.02
CA ASN A 49 36.20 9.01 10.89
C ASN A 49 35.60 9.45 12.22
N PRO A 50 35.00 10.66 12.33
CA PRO A 50 34.52 11.19 13.60
C PRO A 50 33.41 10.33 14.24
N LEU A 51 32.75 9.46 13.46
CA LEU A 51 31.80 8.49 14.00
C LEU A 51 32.49 7.33 14.73
N PHE A 52 33.68 6.94 14.28
CA PHE A 52 34.47 5.91 14.96
C PHE A 52 34.89 6.37 16.35
N ASP A 53 35.41 7.61 16.47
CA ASP A 53 35.76 8.21 17.76
C ASP A 53 34.54 8.31 18.69
N PHE A 54 33.38 8.65 18.11
CA PHE A 54 32.14 8.65 18.87
C PHE A 54 31.77 7.24 19.38
N PHE A 55 31.95 6.18 18.60
CA PHE A 55 31.69 4.81 19.07
C PHE A 55 32.64 4.39 20.19
N VAL A 56 33.91 4.81 20.14
CA VAL A 56 34.86 4.62 21.23
C VAL A 56 34.39 5.37 22.49
N PHE A 57 33.96 6.62 22.33
CA PHE A 57 33.40 7.43 23.41
C PHE A 57 32.17 6.78 24.06
N ILE A 58 31.22 6.30 23.24
CA ILE A 58 30.04 5.56 23.72
C ILE A 58 30.47 4.33 24.54
N GLY A 59 31.43 3.54 24.05
CA GLY A 59 31.93 2.36 24.76
C GLY A 59 32.56 2.65 26.12
N GLN A 60 33.02 3.88 26.36
CA GLN A 60 33.61 4.32 27.63
C GLN A 60 32.58 4.93 28.58
N GLU A 61 31.61 5.68 28.05
CA GLU A 61 30.63 6.45 28.85
C GLU A 61 29.36 5.64 29.18
N LEU A 62 29.09 4.54 28.47
CA LEU A 62 27.96 3.65 28.77
C LEU A 62 28.29 2.64 29.88
N ASP A 63 28.06 3.03 31.13
CA ASP A 63 28.15 2.15 32.30
C ASP A 63 26.83 1.45 32.67
N GLN A 64 25.70 1.91 32.14
CA GLN A 64 24.40 1.33 32.44
C GLN A 64 24.16 0.04 31.65
N ARG A 65 24.03 -1.10 32.36
CA ARG A 65 23.78 -2.43 31.75
C ARG A 65 22.67 -2.41 30.70
N HIS A 66 21.54 -1.76 30.97
CA HIS A 66 20.40 -1.70 30.04
C HIS A 66 20.74 -1.03 28.70
N VAL A 67 21.62 -0.03 28.67
CA VAL A 67 22.01 0.64 27.43
C VAL A 67 22.98 -0.23 26.61
N ARG A 68 23.82 -1.02 27.29
CA ARG A 68 24.68 -2.00 26.60
C ARG A 68 23.87 -3.11 25.94
N ASP A 69 22.78 -3.56 26.58
CA ASP A 69 21.95 -4.64 26.04
C ASP A 69 21.23 -4.25 24.74
N GLY A 70 20.95 -2.97 24.51
CA GLY A 70 20.33 -2.45 23.29
C GLY A 70 21.29 -1.99 22.19
N ILE A 71 22.61 -2.18 22.33
CA ILE A 71 23.60 -1.74 21.33
C ILE A 71 24.41 -2.93 20.83
N ARG A 72 24.63 -3.02 19.51
CA ARG A 72 25.55 -3.99 18.92
C ARG A 72 26.51 -3.34 17.96
N ILE A 73 27.79 -3.68 18.04
CA ILE A 73 28.77 -3.30 17.03
C ILE A 73 28.92 -4.38 15.96
N MET A 74 29.02 -3.95 14.70
CA MET A 74 29.21 -4.80 13.53
C MET A 74 30.17 -4.12 12.54
N SER A 75 30.62 -4.86 11.52
CA SER A 75 31.54 -4.31 10.50
C SER A 75 30.94 -3.14 9.73
N LYS A 76 29.62 -3.09 9.60
CA LYS A 76 28.89 -2.02 8.88
C LYS A 76 28.49 -0.84 9.78
N GLY A 77 28.73 -0.90 11.09
CA GLY A 77 28.39 0.19 12.00
C GLY A 77 27.95 -0.24 13.39
N VAL A 78 27.12 0.58 14.02
CA VAL A 78 26.57 0.33 15.36
C VAL A 78 25.05 0.30 15.29
N PHE A 79 24.46 -0.83 15.65
CA PHE A 79 23.03 -0.95 15.85
C PHE A 79 22.65 -0.39 17.22
N VAL A 80 21.57 0.39 17.25
CA VAL A 80 21.05 1.06 18.43
C VAL A 80 19.55 0.76 18.52
N ALA A 81 19.11 0.15 19.63
CA ALA A 81 17.71 -0.13 19.89
C ALA A 81 16.84 1.14 19.82
N GLU A 82 15.58 0.98 19.44
CA GLU A 82 14.64 2.07 19.13
C GLU A 82 14.48 3.04 20.32
N ASP A 83 14.37 2.50 21.52
CA ASP A 83 14.29 3.24 22.79
C ASP A 83 15.58 3.97 23.16
N LEU A 84 16.71 3.58 22.55
CA LEU A 84 18.03 4.18 22.77
C LEU A 84 18.43 5.21 21.70
N ILE A 85 17.63 5.40 20.64
CA ILE A 85 17.93 6.36 19.55
C ILE A 85 18.11 7.78 20.11
N GLU A 86 17.14 8.25 20.91
CA GLU A 86 17.17 9.59 21.50
C GLU A 86 18.30 9.76 22.54
N PRO A 87 18.50 8.81 23.49
CA PRO A 87 19.69 8.81 24.36
C PRO A 87 21.02 8.88 23.61
N ILE A 88 21.20 8.09 22.55
CA ILE A 88 22.45 8.05 21.78
C ILE A 88 22.66 9.34 20.99
N LYS A 89 21.61 9.92 20.42
CA LYS A 89 21.67 11.25 19.81
C LYS A 89 22.13 12.31 20.81
N ASN A 90 21.58 12.31 22.02
CA ASN A 90 21.98 13.24 23.08
C ASN A 90 23.43 13.03 23.51
N LEU A 91 23.92 11.79 23.55
CA LEU A 91 25.34 11.50 23.79
C LEU A 91 26.23 12.02 22.66
N TYR A 92 25.79 11.94 21.41
CA TYR A 92 26.53 12.50 20.27
C TYR A 92 26.61 14.02 20.33
N LEU A 93 25.52 14.70 20.67
CA LEU A 93 25.53 16.15 20.88
C LEU A 93 26.56 16.53 21.96
N LYS A 94 26.56 15.82 23.10
CA LYS A 94 27.56 16.02 24.16
C LYS A 94 28.99 15.75 23.69
N PHE A 95 29.20 14.70 22.90
CA PHE A 95 30.50 14.38 22.31
C PHE A 95 30.99 15.51 21.39
N CYS A 96 30.14 16.00 20.48
CA CYS A 96 30.48 17.13 19.61
C CYS A 96 30.82 18.39 20.43
N HIS A 97 30.11 18.65 21.54
CA HIS A 97 30.46 19.75 22.44
C HIS A 97 31.81 19.57 23.14
N LYS A 98 32.21 18.34 23.47
CA LYS A 98 33.52 18.06 24.07
C LYS A 98 34.67 18.19 23.07
N VAL A 99 34.44 17.84 21.79
CA VAL A 99 35.50 17.75 20.75
C VAL A 99 35.65 19.03 19.92
N SER A 100 34.58 19.80 19.69
CA SER A 100 34.66 21.04 18.91
C SER A 100 35.08 22.23 19.78
N THR A 101 36.34 22.65 19.67
CA THR A 101 36.89 23.86 20.33
C THR A 101 36.63 25.17 19.56
N ALA A 102 36.24 25.11 18.29
CA ALA A 102 35.90 26.27 17.48
C ALA A 102 34.80 25.93 16.46
N GLU A 103 33.74 26.73 16.47
CA GLU A 103 32.69 26.88 15.45
C GLU A 103 31.71 25.70 15.22
N GLY A 104 30.49 25.89 15.76
CA GLY A 104 29.26 25.29 15.25
C GLY A 104 28.57 24.35 16.22
N PHE A 105 27.51 24.85 16.90
CA PHE A 105 26.54 23.99 17.56
C PHE A 105 25.91 23.06 16.49
N ILE A 106 26.15 21.75 16.60
CA ILE A 106 25.41 20.78 15.81
C ILE A 106 23.97 20.77 16.31
N THR A 107 23.03 21.05 15.40
CA THR A 107 21.60 21.02 15.73
C THR A 107 21.11 19.59 15.87
N ASP A 108 20.01 19.40 16.58
CA ASP A 108 19.36 18.10 16.78
C ASP A 108 19.07 17.37 15.44
N GLU A 109 18.59 18.11 14.44
CA GLU A 109 18.33 17.60 13.09
C GLU A 109 19.62 17.16 12.38
N LYS A 110 20.71 17.91 12.54
CA LYS A 110 22.01 17.54 11.94
C LYS A 110 22.58 16.30 12.62
N ALA A 111 22.43 16.17 13.93
CA ALA A 111 22.82 14.97 14.67
C ALA A 111 22.00 13.75 14.21
N SER A 112 20.67 13.88 14.14
CA SER A 112 19.76 12.83 13.66
C SER A 112 20.12 12.39 12.24
N LYS A 113 20.34 13.34 11.33
CA LYS A 113 20.75 13.04 9.95
C LYS A 113 22.12 12.37 9.87
N LYS A 114 23.07 12.80 10.70
CA LYS A 114 24.43 12.27 10.71
C LYS A 114 24.51 10.84 11.26
N LEU A 115 23.74 10.54 12.31
CA LEU A 115 23.74 9.23 12.94
C LEU A 115 22.81 8.24 12.24
N PHE A 116 21.59 8.67 11.90
CA PHE A 116 20.52 7.75 11.49
C PHE A 116 19.90 8.09 10.13
N GLY A 117 20.55 8.96 9.34
CA GLY A 117 20.10 9.33 7.99
C GLY A 117 18.92 10.29 7.94
N GLY A 118 18.26 10.58 9.06
CA GLY A 118 17.18 11.58 9.16
C GLY A 118 16.47 11.57 10.52
N ASN A 119 15.38 12.35 10.62
CA ASN A 119 14.56 12.43 11.84
C ASN A 119 13.61 11.25 12.01
N ALA A 120 13.38 10.47 10.96
CA ALA A 120 12.61 9.23 10.96
C ALA A 120 13.56 8.12 10.51
N PRO A 121 14.34 7.55 11.45
CA PRO A 121 15.40 6.61 11.11
C PRO A 121 14.81 5.31 10.56
N GLU A 122 15.53 4.68 9.65
CA GLU A 122 15.17 3.35 9.19
C GLU A 122 15.34 2.34 10.33
N LEU A 123 14.34 1.46 10.47
CA LEU A 123 14.29 0.47 11.52
C LEU A 123 14.60 -0.93 10.98
N PHE A 124 15.32 -1.69 11.80
CA PHE A 124 15.75 -3.05 11.55
C PHE A 124 15.42 -3.92 12.75
N TYR A 125 15.04 -5.17 12.48
CA TYR A 125 15.11 -6.27 13.43
C TYR A 125 16.54 -6.77 13.52
N LEU A 126 17.08 -6.76 14.72
CA LEU A 126 18.27 -7.50 15.11
C LEU A 126 17.82 -8.81 15.77
N VAL A 127 18.01 -9.93 15.07
CA VAL A 127 17.61 -11.26 15.54
C VAL A 127 18.83 -12.03 16.02
N GLU A 128 18.90 -12.27 17.33
CA GLU A 128 19.98 -13.00 18.01
C GLU A 128 19.40 -14.18 18.80
N GLY A 129 19.38 -15.36 18.17
CA GLY A 129 18.82 -16.58 18.77
C GLY A 129 17.33 -16.47 19.10
N LYS A 130 17.00 -16.37 20.39
CA LYS A 130 15.61 -16.20 20.85
C LYS A 130 15.15 -14.74 20.93
N HIS A 131 16.07 -13.79 20.85
CA HIS A 131 15.79 -12.36 21.02
C HIS A 131 15.61 -11.66 19.68
N CYS A 132 14.70 -10.69 19.65
CA CYS A 132 14.46 -9.81 18.51
C CYS A 132 14.41 -8.38 19.04
N ILE A 133 15.43 -7.58 18.71
CA ILE A 133 15.55 -6.18 19.12
C ILE A 133 15.23 -5.32 17.91
N ILE A 134 14.50 -4.22 18.11
CA ILE A 134 14.21 -3.26 17.04
C ILE A 134 15.04 -2.01 17.27
N GLY A 135 15.59 -1.47 16.21
CA GLY A 135 16.47 -0.32 16.30
C GLY A 135 16.93 0.18 14.95
N SER A 136 17.86 1.12 14.95
CA SER A 136 18.44 1.69 13.75
C SER A 136 19.95 1.39 13.66
N LEU A 137 20.48 1.38 12.44
CA LEU A 137 21.90 1.19 12.19
C LEU A 137 22.56 2.55 11.92
N ILE A 138 23.52 2.92 12.77
CA ILE A 138 24.44 4.02 12.49
C ILE A 138 25.50 3.48 11.53
N ALA A 139 25.31 3.74 10.24
CA ALA A 139 26.15 3.23 9.18
C ALA A 139 27.56 3.86 9.22
N CYS A 140 28.57 3.03 9.44
CA CYS A 140 29.97 3.42 9.46
C CYS A 140 30.82 2.16 9.36
N GLU A 141 31.77 2.11 8.43
CA GLU A 141 32.65 0.95 8.31
C GLU A 141 33.57 0.84 9.54
N VAL A 142 33.55 -0.33 10.19
CA VAL A 142 34.36 -0.64 11.37
C VAL A 142 35.25 -1.83 11.05
N LYS A 143 36.54 -1.59 10.84
CA LYS A 143 37.53 -2.62 10.48
C LYS A 143 37.71 -3.68 11.58
N HIS A 144 37.69 -3.27 12.85
CA HIS A 144 37.89 -4.15 13.99
C HIS A 144 36.81 -3.95 15.07
N PRO A 145 35.59 -4.48 14.87
CA PRO A 145 34.48 -4.28 15.81
C PRO A 145 34.80 -4.68 17.25
N ALA A 146 35.62 -5.72 17.44
CA ALA A 146 35.99 -6.22 18.76
C ALA A 146 36.87 -5.27 19.60
N SER A 147 37.51 -4.26 18.99
CA SER A 147 38.36 -3.31 19.72
C SER A 147 37.56 -2.20 20.40
N ILE A 148 36.37 -1.90 19.89
CA ILE A 148 35.43 -0.96 20.49
C ILE A 148 34.66 -1.77 21.53
N LYS A 149 34.76 -1.39 22.81
CA LYS A 149 34.25 -2.12 23.99
C LYS A 149 32.70 -2.18 24.08
N LEU A 150 32.04 -2.44 22.96
CA LEU A 150 30.61 -2.62 22.80
C LEU A 150 30.30 -4.10 22.51
N PRO A 151 29.10 -4.60 22.85
CA PRO A 151 28.72 -5.97 22.54
C PRO A 151 28.74 -6.24 21.03
N LEU A 152 29.39 -7.33 20.63
CA LEU A 152 29.50 -7.72 19.22
C LEU A 152 28.17 -8.30 18.73
N TYR A 153 27.77 -7.89 17.52
CA TYR A 153 26.67 -8.50 16.78
C TYR A 153 26.89 -9.99 16.50
N ARG A 154 25.87 -10.82 16.75
CA ARG A 154 25.90 -12.28 16.48
C ARG A 154 24.70 -12.78 15.66
N GLY A 155 23.96 -11.88 15.03
CA GLY A 155 22.61 -12.16 14.53
C GLY A 155 22.40 -12.06 13.02
N SER A 156 21.13 -11.83 12.67
CA SER A 156 20.68 -11.33 11.36
C SER A 156 20.06 -9.93 11.52
N LEU A 157 20.31 -9.04 10.56
CA LEU A 157 19.74 -7.70 10.49
C LEU A 157 18.71 -7.66 9.35
N ILE A 158 17.45 -7.39 9.66
CA ILE A 158 16.34 -7.47 8.70
C ILE A 158 15.54 -6.16 8.74
N GLU A 159 15.27 -5.53 7.60
CA GLU A 159 14.50 -4.29 7.53
C GLU A 159 13.03 -4.48 7.95
N THR A 160 12.51 -3.60 8.81
CA THR A 160 11.10 -3.67 9.29
C THR A 160 10.09 -3.14 8.26
N SER A 161 10.57 -2.45 7.22
CA SER A 161 9.74 -1.90 6.14
C SER A 161 9.12 -3.01 5.30
N ASN A 162 9.87 -4.09 5.08
CA ASN A 162 9.56 -5.16 4.14
C ASN A 162 9.19 -6.49 4.82
N TYR A 163 9.43 -6.60 6.13
CA TYR A 163 9.23 -7.83 6.88
C TYR A 163 8.62 -7.52 8.25
N LEU A 164 7.91 -8.50 8.82
CA LEU A 164 7.33 -8.42 10.15
C LEU A 164 7.73 -9.66 10.92
N HIS A 165 8.63 -9.50 11.89
CA HIS A 165 9.15 -10.62 12.67
C HIS A 165 8.11 -11.09 13.70
N PRO A 166 7.91 -12.40 13.93
CA PRO A 166 6.89 -12.91 14.87
C PRO A 166 7.18 -12.53 16.33
N ARG A 167 8.44 -12.18 16.64
CA ARG A 167 8.86 -11.68 17.96
C ARG A 167 9.06 -10.17 17.98
N ASP A 168 8.40 -9.41 17.11
CA ASP A 168 8.40 -7.95 17.22
C ASP A 168 7.84 -7.57 18.60
N PRO A 169 8.59 -6.81 19.42
CA PRO A 169 8.13 -6.37 20.75
C PRO A 169 6.79 -5.62 20.72
N ILE A 170 6.40 -5.02 19.60
CA ILE A 170 5.09 -4.37 19.48
C ILE A 170 3.93 -5.34 19.78
N PHE A 171 4.11 -6.64 19.57
CA PHE A 171 3.09 -7.65 19.86
C PHE A 171 2.96 -8.00 21.34
N GLU A 172 3.97 -7.70 22.16
CA GLU A 172 3.91 -7.94 23.61
C GLU A 172 2.89 -7.00 24.26
N ASP A 173 2.79 -5.77 23.74
CA ASP A 173 1.90 -4.72 24.26
C ASP A 173 0.56 -4.60 23.51
N LEU A 174 0.43 -5.24 22.33
CA LEU A 174 -0.78 -5.16 21.52
C LEU A 174 -1.82 -6.18 22.00
N GLU A 175 -2.79 -5.70 22.79
CA GLU A 175 -3.95 -6.50 23.16
C GLU A 175 -4.68 -7.06 21.93
N GLY A 176 -4.85 -8.38 21.92
CA GLY A 176 -5.56 -9.08 20.86
C GLY A 176 -4.77 -9.25 19.57
N VAL A 177 -3.43 -9.14 19.59
CA VAL A 177 -2.59 -9.56 18.46
C VAL A 177 -1.64 -10.65 18.93
N ARG A 178 -1.63 -11.79 18.25
CA ARG A 178 -0.72 -12.91 18.52
C ARG A 178 -0.01 -13.29 17.24
N ALA A 179 1.30 -13.51 17.29
CA ALA A 179 2.05 -14.02 16.15
C ALA A 179 2.41 -15.50 16.37
N LYS A 180 2.23 -16.31 15.33
CA LYS A 180 2.61 -17.73 15.29
C LYS A 180 3.52 -17.97 14.09
N LEU A 181 4.50 -18.84 14.29
CA LEU A 181 5.29 -19.37 13.19
C LEU A 181 4.50 -20.51 12.54
N ASP A 182 4.18 -20.32 11.26
CA ASP A 182 3.60 -21.32 10.37
C ASP A 182 4.75 -21.96 9.58
N GLU A 183 4.98 -23.26 9.78
CA GLU A 183 6.09 -23.99 9.17
C GLU A 183 6.05 -23.97 7.63
N GLN A 184 4.87 -23.83 7.02
CA GLN A 184 4.68 -23.86 5.57
C GLN A 184 4.62 -22.46 4.95
N HIS A 185 4.10 -21.47 5.68
CA HIS A 185 3.81 -20.14 5.14
C HIS A 185 4.51 -18.98 5.87
N GLY A 186 5.39 -19.28 6.82
CA GLY A 186 6.21 -18.30 7.52
C GLY A 186 5.55 -17.78 8.79
N VAL A 187 5.01 -16.56 8.77
CA VAL A 187 4.40 -15.94 9.96
C VAL A 187 2.90 -15.76 9.73
N GLN A 188 2.11 -16.31 10.65
CA GLN A 188 0.68 -16.11 10.74
C GLN A 188 0.39 -15.25 11.97
N PHE A 189 -0.50 -14.28 11.80
CA PHE A 189 -0.96 -13.44 12.90
C PHE A 189 -2.40 -13.76 13.20
N GLU A 190 -2.76 -13.77 14.48
CA GLU A 190 -4.11 -13.90 15.00
C GLU A 190 -4.53 -12.58 15.65
N LEU A 191 -5.76 -12.17 15.38
CA LEU A 191 -6.36 -10.93 15.84
C LEU A 191 -7.64 -11.25 16.61
N ASP A 192 -7.68 -10.85 17.87
CA ASP A 192 -8.88 -10.91 18.69
C ASP A 192 -9.70 -9.62 18.45
N VAL A 193 -10.85 -9.78 17.79
CA VAL A 193 -11.76 -8.67 17.44
C VAL A 193 -13.13 -8.93 18.03
N GLY A 194 -13.32 -8.46 19.27
CA GLY A 194 -14.53 -8.76 20.03
C GLY A 194 -14.53 -10.23 20.47
N ASN A 195 -15.50 -11.01 20.02
CA ASN A 195 -15.60 -12.44 20.33
C ASN A 195 -15.07 -13.33 19.19
N ASP A 196 -14.63 -12.74 18.08
CA ASP A 196 -14.12 -13.48 16.92
C ASP A 196 -12.58 -13.40 16.92
N VAL A 197 -11.94 -14.50 16.54
CA VAL A 197 -10.50 -14.58 16.26
C VAL A 197 -10.34 -14.63 14.74
N TYR A 198 -9.58 -13.69 14.19
CA TYR A 198 -9.24 -13.66 12.77
C TYR A 198 -7.77 -13.99 12.59
N SER A 199 -7.39 -14.64 11.50
CA SER A 199 -5.97 -14.81 11.17
C SER A 199 -5.60 -14.15 9.87
N PHE A 200 -4.33 -13.80 9.68
CA PHE A 200 -3.84 -13.32 8.40
C PHE A 200 -2.35 -13.63 8.21
N LYS A 201 -1.91 -13.65 6.95
CA LYS A 201 -0.51 -13.87 6.55
C LYS A 201 0.11 -12.57 6.06
N SER A 202 1.44 -12.52 5.99
CA SER A 202 2.18 -11.32 5.55
C SER A 202 1.69 -10.66 4.25
N PRO A 203 1.31 -11.40 3.18
CA PRO A 203 0.83 -10.79 1.93
C PRO A 203 -0.39 -9.88 2.11
N PHE A 204 -1.29 -10.22 3.04
CA PHE A 204 -2.45 -9.40 3.37
C PHE A 204 -2.03 -8.04 3.93
N LEU A 205 -1.02 -7.99 4.81
CA LEU A 205 -0.56 -6.72 5.39
C LEU A 205 0.06 -5.81 4.33
N SER A 206 0.82 -6.37 3.38
CA SER A 206 1.40 -5.58 2.29
C SER A 206 0.32 -4.96 1.40
N GLU A 207 -0.75 -5.71 1.09
CA GLU A 207 -1.93 -5.19 0.40
C GLU A 207 -2.61 -4.08 1.22
N PHE A 208 -2.82 -4.32 2.52
CA PHE A 208 -3.43 -3.35 3.42
C PHE A 208 -2.63 -2.04 3.54
N VAL A 209 -1.31 -2.11 3.70
CA VAL A 209 -0.45 -0.92 3.77
C VAL A 209 -0.53 -0.13 2.47
N SER A 210 -0.50 -0.81 1.32
CA SER A 210 -0.64 -0.16 0.01
C SER A 210 -1.97 0.59 -0.14
N LEU A 211 -3.06 0.00 0.38
CA LEU A 211 -4.38 0.65 0.45
C LEU A 211 -4.36 1.83 1.42
N ALA A 212 -3.82 1.64 2.62
CA ALA A 212 -3.77 2.63 3.69
C ALA A 212 -3.02 3.89 3.26
N LEU A 213 -1.89 3.74 2.56
CA LEU A 213 -1.09 4.85 2.02
C LEU A 213 -1.81 5.68 0.95
N ASN A 214 -2.91 5.18 0.40
CA ASN A 214 -3.75 5.91 -0.54
C ASN A 214 -5.03 6.47 0.11
N ASN A 215 -5.29 6.13 1.36
CA ASN A 215 -6.47 6.55 2.12
C ASN A 215 -6.11 7.61 3.16
N ARG A 216 -6.47 8.87 2.88
CA ARG A 216 -6.17 10.02 3.76
C ARG A 216 -6.70 9.85 5.19
N ARG A 217 -7.87 9.19 5.36
CA ARG A 217 -8.44 8.97 6.69
C ARG A 217 -7.58 8.00 7.48
N ILE A 218 -7.22 6.86 6.89
CA ILE A 218 -6.33 5.89 7.54
C ILE A 218 -4.98 6.52 7.86
N GLN A 219 -4.41 7.33 6.96
CA GLN A 219 -3.14 8.03 7.22
C GLN A 219 -3.23 9.02 8.39
N THR A 220 -4.41 9.62 8.60
CA THR A 220 -4.63 10.55 9.71
C THR A 220 -4.81 9.81 11.02
N ASP A 221 -5.61 8.72 11.00
CA ASP A 221 -5.92 7.93 12.18
C ASP A 221 -4.71 7.04 12.61
N PHE A 222 -3.86 6.62 11.66
CA PHE A 222 -2.71 5.73 11.85
C PHE A 222 -1.46 6.24 11.11
N PRO A 223 -0.86 7.37 11.52
CA PRO A 223 0.25 7.99 10.80
C PRO A 223 1.52 7.14 10.74
N LEU A 224 1.71 6.24 11.72
CA LEU A 224 2.88 5.35 11.79
C LEU A 224 2.90 4.28 10.69
N LEU A 225 1.78 4.02 9.99
CA LEU A 225 1.76 3.07 8.86
C LEU A 225 2.70 3.46 7.73
N ALA A 226 2.99 4.76 7.57
CA ALA A 226 3.97 5.22 6.60
C ALA A 226 5.42 4.86 6.95
N ARG A 227 5.67 4.45 8.20
CA ARG A 227 7.02 4.11 8.71
C ARG A 227 7.38 2.64 8.56
N GLY A 228 6.40 1.74 8.43
CA GLY A 228 6.70 0.32 8.25
C GLY A 228 5.51 -0.61 8.45
N LEU A 229 5.71 -1.86 8.02
CA LEU A 229 4.70 -2.92 8.05
C LEU A 229 4.25 -3.26 9.48
N ARG A 230 5.15 -3.09 10.46
CA ARG A 230 4.90 -3.43 11.87
C ARG A 230 3.71 -2.74 12.52
N TYR A 231 3.31 -1.57 12.02
CA TYR A 231 2.17 -0.83 12.55
C TYR A 231 0.83 -1.26 11.92
N ALA A 232 0.86 -2.08 10.87
CA ALA A 232 -0.31 -2.53 10.14
C ALA A 232 -1.29 -3.38 10.96
N PRO A 233 -0.85 -4.36 11.77
CA PRO A 233 -1.75 -5.20 12.56
C PRO A 233 -2.69 -4.39 13.46
N MET A 234 -2.17 -3.39 14.17
CA MET A 234 -2.98 -2.52 15.04
C MET A 234 -4.07 -1.78 14.27
N ALA A 235 -3.74 -1.22 13.10
CA ALA A 235 -4.71 -0.54 12.25
C ALA A 235 -5.76 -1.52 11.70
N VAL A 236 -5.36 -2.74 11.32
CA VAL A 236 -6.30 -3.78 10.87
C VAL A 236 -7.28 -4.14 11.99
N VAL A 237 -6.81 -4.40 13.21
CA VAL A 237 -7.68 -4.69 14.38
C VAL A 237 -8.72 -3.60 14.58
N GLU A 238 -8.28 -2.34 14.64
CA GLU A 238 -9.15 -1.20 14.89
C GLU A 238 -10.19 -0.98 13.78
N LEU A 239 -9.79 -1.13 12.52
CA LEU A 239 -10.69 -0.96 11.38
C LEU A 239 -11.67 -2.14 11.26
N LEU A 240 -11.20 -3.37 11.52
CA LEU A 240 -12.02 -4.56 11.48
C LEU A 240 -13.06 -4.55 12.60
N ARG A 241 -12.69 -4.10 13.82
CA ARG A 241 -13.61 -3.90 14.95
C ARG A 241 -14.76 -2.95 14.61
N LYS A 242 -14.48 -1.88 13.84
CA LYS A 242 -15.47 -0.88 13.41
C LYS A 242 -16.25 -1.29 12.16
N SER A 243 -15.81 -2.34 11.47
CA SER A 243 -16.44 -2.80 10.24
C SER A 243 -17.75 -3.56 10.52
N ARG A 244 -18.72 -3.44 9.61
CA ARG A 244 -19.98 -4.19 9.67
C ARG A 244 -19.93 -5.39 8.75
N ARG A 245 -20.56 -6.49 9.15
CA ARG A 245 -20.77 -7.65 8.26
C ARG A 245 -21.78 -7.30 7.18
N GLU A 246 -21.44 -7.57 5.93
CA GLU A 246 -22.36 -7.42 4.80
C GLU A 246 -23.15 -8.72 4.58
N THR A 247 -24.45 -8.57 4.33
CA THR A 247 -25.32 -9.74 4.12
C THR A 247 -25.03 -10.38 2.75
N PRO A 248 -25.30 -11.69 2.56
CA PRO A 248 -25.12 -12.35 1.26
C PRO A 248 -25.94 -11.74 0.12
N LYS A 249 -27.02 -11.02 0.45
CA LYS A 249 -27.87 -10.30 -0.51
C LYS A 249 -27.34 -8.91 -0.86
N HIS A 250 -26.35 -8.40 -0.12
CA HIS A 250 -25.77 -7.09 -0.40
C HIS A 250 -25.05 -7.12 -1.74
N LYS A 251 -25.41 -6.17 -2.62
CA LYS A 251 -24.76 -6.02 -3.93
C LYS A 251 -23.42 -5.31 -3.76
N CYS A 252 -22.32 -6.01 -4.00
CA CYS A 252 -20.97 -5.49 -3.91
C CYS A 252 -20.13 -5.84 -5.14
N LEU A 253 -19.34 -4.85 -5.58
CA LEU A 253 -18.24 -5.06 -6.50
C LEU A 253 -17.09 -5.72 -5.73
N MET A 254 -16.57 -6.82 -6.26
CA MET A 254 -15.46 -7.57 -5.67
C MET A 254 -14.42 -7.98 -6.72
N PRO A 255 -13.17 -8.28 -6.31
CA PRO A 255 -12.17 -8.80 -7.21
C PRO A 255 -12.63 -10.11 -7.88
N ALA A 256 -12.35 -10.27 -9.17
CA ALA A 256 -12.89 -11.38 -9.96
C ALA A 256 -12.47 -12.76 -9.44
N HIS A 257 -11.23 -12.88 -8.95
CA HIS A 257 -10.68 -14.15 -8.45
C HIS A 257 -11.37 -14.65 -7.18
N TRP A 258 -12.00 -13.78 -6.40
CA TRP A 258 -12.76 -14.16 -5.19
C TRP A 258 -14.24 -14.47 -5.45
N ARG A 259 -14.75 -14.17 -6.66
CA ARG A 259 -16.19 -14.29 -6.96
C ARG A 259 -16.74 -15.71 -6.71
N THR A 260 -15.97 -16.73 -7.05
CA THR A 260 -16.36 -18.14 -6.98
C THR A 260 -16.07 -18.78 -5.63
N THR A 261 -15.43 -18.06 -4.71
CA THR A 261 -15.11 -18.58 -3.38
C THR A 261 -16.40 -18.71 -2.56
N LYS A 262 -16.72 -19.95 -2.18
CA LYS A 262 -17.89 -20.27 -1.36
C LYS A 262 -17.71 -19.70 0.04
N ASP A 263 -18.83 -19.32 0.65
CA ASP A 263 -18.92 -18.94 2.07
C ASP A 263 -17.99 -17.79 2.52
N LEU A 264 -17.46 -17.03 1.57
CA LEU A 264 -16.66 -15.84 1.83
C LEU A 264 -17.51 -14.80 2.58
N GLU A 265 -17.06 -14.38 3.76
CA GLU A 265 -17.62 -13.27 4.49
C GLU A 265 -17.02 -11.94 3.99
N LEU A 266 -17.88 -10.92 3.88
CA LEU A 266 -17.48 -9.56 3.56
C LEU A 266 -17.75 -8.68 4.78
N ARG A 267 -16.72 -8.00 5.27
CA ARG A 267 -16.87 -6.92 6.25
C ARG A 267 -16.53 -5.58 5.62
N ARG A 268 -17.33 -4.56 5.93
CA ARG A 268 -17.23 -3.23 5.30
C ARG A 268 -17.06 -2.12 6.32
N LEU A 269 -16.16 -1.20 6.03
CA LEU A 269 -16.03 0.09 6.74
C LEU A 269 -15.97 1.23 5.72
N GLY A 270 -17.09 1.93 5.54
CA GLY A 270 -17.19 3.00 4.55
C GLY A 270 -17.01 2.49 3.12
N GLY A 271 -15.85 2.78 2.51
CA GLY A 271 -15.46 2.31 1.17
C GLY A 271 -14.55 1.09 1.16
N ILE A 272 -14.07 0.64 2.33
CA ILE A 272 -13.12 -0.45 2.52
C ILE A 272 -13.88 -1.75 2.74
N TYR A 273 -13.41 -2.83 2.11
CA TYR A 273 -13.93 -4.18 2.23
C TYR A 273 -12.81 -5.12 2.66
N PHE A 274 -13.11 -5.97 3.64
CA PHE A 274 -12.28 -7.09 4.08
C PHE A 274 -12.92 -8.39 3.61
N LEU A 275 -12.11 -9.26 3.02
CA LEU A 275 -12.51 -10.59 2.53
C LEU A 275 -12.06 -11.62 3.56
N ILE A 276 -13.00 -12.40 4.08
CA ILE A 276 -12.75 -13.37 5.17
C ILE A 276 -13.25 -14.74 4.74
N ASN A 277 -12.41 -15.78 4.84
CA ASN A 277 -12.82 -17.15 4.55
C ASN A 277 -13.64 -17.77 5.72
N PRO A 278 -14.21 -18.98 5.55
CA PRO A 278 -14.91 -19.68 6.63
C PRO A 278 -14.06 -19.94 7.88
N ASP A 279 -12.75 -20.13 7.71
CA ASP A 279 -11.77 -20.36 8.78
C ASP A 279 -11.35 -19.07 9.52
N ARG A 280 -12.04 -17.95 9.25
CA ARG A 280 -11.74 -16.61 9.79
C ARG A 280 -10.40 -16.02 9.35
N GLU A 281 -9.81 -16.50 8.26
CA GLU A 281 -8.64 -15.92 7.64
C GLU A 281 -9.01 -14.68 6.81
N LEU A 282 -8.32 -13.57 7.03
CA LEU A 282 -8.37 -12.38 6.18
C LEU A 282 -7.54 -12.64 4.91
N LEU A 283 -8.24 -12.80 3.80
CA LEU A 283 -7.64 -13.15 2.51
C LEU A 283 -7.13 -11.94 1.74
N GLY A 284 -7.80 -10.78 1.92
CA GLY A 284 -7.50 -9.58 1.17
C GLY A 284 -8.33 -8.38 1.62
N CYS A 285 -7.93 -7.19 1.19
CA CYS A 285 -8.71 -5.99 1.42
C CYS A 285 -8.64 -5.02 0.24
N TYR A 286 -9.74 -4.33 -0.03
CA TYR A 286 -9.82 -3.39 -1.15
C TYR A 286 -10.72 -2.20 -0.82
N GLU A 287 -10.50 -1.08 -1.50
CA GLU A 287 -11.32 0.12 -1.34
C GLU A 287 -11.86 0.60 -2.70
N LEU A 288 -13.16 0.88 -2.75
CA LEU A 288 -13.87 1.33 -3.94
C LEU A 288 -14.09 2.85 -3.94
N ARG A 289 -13.12 3.62 -3.45
CA ARG A 289 -13.14 5.09 -3.41
C ARG A 289 -11.79 5.70 -3.74
N GLY A 290 -11.80 6.92 -4.27
CA GLY A 290 -10.61 7.76 -4.45
C GLY A 290 -9.51 7.09 -5.29
N LYS A 291 -8.26 7.23 -4.85
CA LYS A 291 -7.09 6.63 -5.52
C LYS A 291 -7.15 5.10 -5.53
N ASN A 292 -7.65 4.49 -4.45
CA ASN A 292 -7.77 3.03 -4.34
C ASN A 292 -8.76 2.44 -5.36
N GLN A 293 -9.84 3.16 -5.69
CA GLN A 293 -10.73 2.73 -6.78
C GLN A 293 -9.99 2.62 -8.11
N ALA A 294 -9.12 3.60 -8.42
CA ALA A 294 -8.35 3.56 -9.66
C ALA A 294 -7.31 2.43 -9.68
N VAL A 295 -6.70 2.11 -8.52
CA VAL A 295 -5.80 0.97 -8.36
C VAL A 295 -6.55 -0.34 -8.57
N PHE A 296 -7.71 -0.51 -7.92
CA PHE A 296 -8.61 -1.66 -8.08
C PHE A 296 -8.99 -1.86 -9.56
N VAL A 297 -9.46 -0.81 -10.24
CA VAL A 297 -9.88 -0.89 -11.64
C VAL A 297 -8.71 -1.27 -12.54
N ARG A 298 -7.50 -0.75 -12.29
CA ARG A 298 -6.32 -1.10 -13.07
C ARG A 298 -5.99 -2.58 -12.91
N ALA A 299 -5.91 -3.07 -11.67
CA ALA A 299 -5.60 -4.48 -11.40
C ALA A 299 -6.62 -5.43 -12.05
N GLU A 300 -7.91 -5.13 -11.94
CA GLU A 300 -8.96 -5.95 -12.56
C GLU A 300 -8.96 -5.87 -14.10
N LEU A 301 -8.64 -4.71 -14.69
CA LEU A 301 -8.47 -4.60 -16.14
C LEU A 301 -7.26 -5.41 -16.63
N ASP A 302 -6.15 -5.38 -15.90
CA ASP A 302 -4.94 -6.12 -16.25
C ASP A 302 -5.20 -7.64 -16.17
N ALA A 303 -5.92 -8.08 -15.14
CA ALA A 303 -6.39 -9.47 -15.02
C ALA A 303 -7.32 -9.87 -16.18
N LEU A 304 -8.24 -8.98 -16.60
CA LEU A 304 -9.12 -9.24 -17.75
C LEU A 304 -8.35 -9.31 -19.07
N ARG A 305 -7.32 -8.48 -19.26
CA ARG A 305 -6.47 -8.48 -20.47
C ARG A 305 -5.65 -9.75 -20.60
N ALA A 306 -5.17 -10.29 -19.47
CA ALA A 306 -4.42 -11.54 -19.45
C ALA A 306 -5.27 -12.73 -19.95
N GLN A 307 -6.59 -12.66 -19.81
CA GLN A 307 -7.52 -13.66 -20.32
C GLN A 307 -7.85 -13.40 -21.80
N ARG A 308 -7.22 -14.14 -22.73
CA ARG A 308 -7.47 -13.98 -24.18
C ARG A 308 -8.95 -14.07 -24.57
N ALA A 309 -9.74 -14.91 -23.89
CA ALA A 309 -11.18 -15.07 -24.12
C ALA A 309 -12.03 -13.85 -23.70
N SER A 310 -11.46 -12.87 -23.00
CA SER A 310 -12.16 -11.73 -22.42
C SER A 310 -11.87 -10.40 -23.15
N GLN A 311 -11.24 -10.43 -24.33
CA GLN A 311 -10.89 -9.21 -25.08
C GLN A 311 -12.11 -8.43 -25.59
N GLN A 312 -13.28 -9.07 -25.73
CA GLN A 312 -14.53 -8.40 -26.11
C GLN A 312 -15.62 -8.68 -25.08
N ILE A 313 -16.29 -7.62 -24.63
CA ILE A 313 -17.40 -7.67 -23.68
C ILE A 313 -18.55 -6.87 -24.31
N GLY A 314 -19.46 -7.57 -24.98
CA GLY A 314 -20.51 -6.93 -25.79
C GLY A 314 -19.92 -6.16 -26.97
N THR A 315 -20.26 -4.89 -27.11
CA THR A 315 -19.69 -3.97 -28.12
C THR A 315 -18.38 -3.31 -27.69
N ILE A 316 -17.95 -3.52 -26.44
CA ILE A 316 -16.71 -2.98 -25.89
C ILE A 316 -15.56 -3.96 -26.14
N ILE A 317 -14.52 -3.51 -26.85
CA ILE A 317 -13.30 -4.25 -27.13
C ILE A 317 -12.19 -3.70 -26.24
N LEU A 318 -11.64 -4.52 -25.34
CA LEU A 318 -10.60 -4.12 -24.41
C LEU A 318 -9.27 -3.81 -25.14
N SER A 319 -8.60 -2.74 -24.72
CA SER A 319 -7.25 -2.42 -25.19
C SER A 319 -6.26 -3.49 -24.70
N ARG A 320 -5.40 -3.97 -25.61
CA ARG A 320 -4.33 -4.92 -25.31
C ARG A 320 -3.26 -4.33 -24.40
N HIS A 321 -3.03 -3.02 -24.49
CA HIS A 321 -1.99 -2.35 -23.74
C HIS A 321 -2.57 -1.59 -22.54
N PRO A 322 -1.87 -1.60 -21.39
CA PRO A 322 -2.21 -0.76 -20.25
C PRO A 322 -2.03 0.71 -20.63
N GLY A 323 -2.94 1.57 -20.18
CA GLY A 323 -2.88 2.98 -20.53
C GLY A 323 -4.10 3.79 -20.11
N LYS A 324 -4.19 5.02 -20.63
CA LYS A 324 -5.32 5.94 -20.39
C LYS A 324 -6.61 5.44 -21.03
N ILE A 325 -6.51 4.73 -22.14
CA ILE A 325 -7.62 4.11 -22.87
C ILE A 325 -7.71 2.66 -22.41
N PHE A 326 -8.86 2.25 -21.86
CA PHE A 326 -9.05 0.87 -21.44
C PHE A 326 -9.71 0.01 -22.52
N ALA A 327 -10.49 0.62 -23.41
CA ALA A 327 -11.24 -0.08 -24.44
C ALA A 327 -11.59 0.83 -25.62
N THR A 328 -12.09 0.21 -26.69
CA THR A 328 -12.75 0.86 -27.82
C THR A 328 -14.18 0.33 -27.95
N ILE A 329 -15.09 1.15 -28.46
CA ILE A 329 -16.47 0.78 -28.75
C ILE A 329 -16.83 1.23 -30.17
N ILE A 330 -17.64 0.43 -30.87
CA ILE A 330 -18.13 0.76 -32.21
C ILE A 330 -19.58 1.22 -32.09
N LEU A 331 -19.85 2.48 -32.47
CA LEU A 331 -21.18 3.10 -32.44
C LEU A 331 -21.45 3.72 -33.80
N GLU A 332 -22.58 3.39 -34.43
CA GLU A 332 -22.98 3.92 -35.75
C GLU A 332 -21.86 3.81 -36.82
N GLY A 333 -21.13 2.69 -36.82
CA GLY A 333 -20.02 2.45 -37.75
C GLY A 333 -18.73 3.24 -37.45
N LYS A 334 -18.70 4.05 -36.38
CA LYS A 334 -17.51 4.79 -35.93
C LYS A 334 -16.90 4.16 -34.69
N THR A 335 -15.58 4.18 -34.61
CA THR A 335 -14.84 3.67 -33.44
C THR A 335 -14.56 4.81 -32.46
N TYR A 336 -14.92 4.59 -31.20
CA TYR A 336 -14.67 5.51 -30.10
C TYR A 336 -13.77 4.87 -29.05
N LYS A 337 -12.80 5.64 -28.54
CA LYS A 337 -11.93 5.24 -27.43
C LYS A 337 -12.59 5.55 -26.09
N LEU A 338 -12.54 4.58 -25.17
CA LEU A 338 -13.05 4.69 -23.81
C LEU A 338 -11.87 4.83 -22.83
N SER A 339 -11.84 5.94 -22.11
CA SER A 339 -10.80 6.20 -21.12
C SER A 339 -11.10 5.56 -19.76
N THR A 340 -10.06 5.22 -19.01
CA THR A 340 -10.20 4.66 -17.65
C THR A 340 -10.88 5.65 -16.69
N LYS A 341 -10.85 6.96 -17.00
CA LYS A 341 -11.60 7.98 -16.25
C LYS A 341 -13.12 7.80 -16.42
N VAL A 342 -13.57 7.51 -17.63
CA VAL A 342 -14.98 7.25 -17.93
C VAL A 342 -15.48 6.03 -17.16
N LEU A 343 -14.69 4.94 -17.14
CA LEU A 343 -15.02 3.74 -16.38
C LEU A 343 -15.08 4.00 -14.87
N ASN A 344 -14.09 4.70 -14.31
CA ASN A 344 -14.11 5.06 -12.89
C ASN A 344 -15.35 5.89 -12.52
N ARG A 345 -15.71 6.87 -13.36
CA ARG A 345 -16.90 7.70 -13.16
C ARG A 345 -18.19 6.88 -13.20
N TYR A 346 -18.31 5.98 -14.17
CA TYR A 346 -19.42 5.04 -14.25
C TYR A 346 -19.52 4.15 -13.01
N LEU A 347 -18.39 3.62 -12.53
CA LEU A 347 -18.36 2.80 -11.31
C LEU A 347 -18.74 3.60 -10.06
N SER A 348 -18.25 4.82 -9.90
CA SER A 348 -18.58 5.65 -8.74
C SER A 348 -20.08 5.91 -8.63
N TRP A 349 -20.76 6.10 -9.78
CA TRP A 349 -22.22 6.16 -9.85
C TRP A 349 -22.88 4.81 -9.58
N LEU A 350 -22.40 3.75 -10.25
CA LEU A 350 -23.00 2.42 -10.19
C LEU A 350 -23.01 1.88 -8.76
N LEU A 351 -21.97 2.21 -7.97
CA LEU A 351 -21.82 1.75 -6.59
C LEU A 351 -22.68 2.53 -5.58
N GLU A 352 -23.44 3.52 -6.01
CA GLU A 352 -24.46 4.13 -5.16
C GLU A 352 -25.67 3.17 -5.02
N PRO A 353 -26.22 2.96 -3.82
CA PRO A 353 -27.26 1.96 -3.58
C PRO A 353 -28.51 2.07 -4.47
N ARG A 354 -28.82 3.27 -4.95
CA ARG A 354 -30.01 3.54 -5.78
C ARG A 354 -29.81 3.23 -7.26
N ASN A 355 -28.56 3.07 -7.70
CA ASN A 355 -28.20 2.99 -9.12
C ASN A 355 -27.88 1.56 -9.58
N LEU A 356 -27.73 0.61 -8.65
CA LEU A 356 -27.45 -0.79 -8.96
C LEU A 356 -28.66 -1.44 -9.64
N PRO A 357 -28.54 -1.87 -10.91
CA PRO A 357 -29.65 -2.55 -11.57
C PRO A 357 -30.04 -3.84 -10.86
N ASP A 358 -31.33 -4.16 -10.86
CA ASP A 358 -31.85 -5.37 -10.20
C ASP A 358 -31.20 -6.66 -10.71
N LYS A 359 -30.84 -6.69 -11.99
CA LYS A 359 -30.19 -7.81 -12.67
C LYS A 359 -28.78 -8.13 -12.18
N PHE A 360 -28.12 -7.23 -11.46
CA PHE A 360 -26.82 -7.54 -10.87
C PHE A 360 -26.99 -8.60 -9.78
N VAL A 361 -26.18 -9.65 -9.89
CA VAL A 361 -25.99 -10.59 -8.78
C VAL A 361 -25.42 -9.87 -7.56
N ALA A 362 -25.64 -10.44 -6.36
CA ALA A 362 -25.12 -9.85 -5.12
C ALA A 362 -23.59 -9.63 -5.16
N ARG A 363 -22.86 -10.55 -5.78
CA ARG A 363 -21.41 -10.48 -5.92
C ARG A 363 -21.04 -10.31 -7.38
N PHE A 364 -20.70 -9.09 -7.79
CA PHE A 364 -20.39 -8.77 -9.18
C PHE A 364 -18.95 -8.26 -9.34
N THR A 365 -18.42 -8.36 -10.55
CA THR A 365 -17.02 -8.02 -10.87
C THR A 365 -16.92 -6.85 -11.84
N LEU A 366 -15.71 -6.36 -12.09
CA LEU A 366 -15.49 -5.32 -13.08
C LEU A 366 -16.01 -5.72 -14.48
N ARG A 367 -15.91 -7.01 -14.83
CA ARG A 367 -16.46 -7.55 -16.08
C ARG A 367 -17.97 -7.34 -16.19
N ASP A 368 -18.71 -7.56 -15.10
CA ASP A 368 -20.16 -7.36 -15.08
C ASP A 368 -20.51 -5.87 -15.23
N CYS A 369 -19.72 -4.98 -14.62
CA CYS A 369 -19.87 -3.54 -14.80
C CYS A 369 -19.62 -3.11 -16.26
N ILE A 370 -18.56 -3.64 -16.89
CA ILE A 370 -18.26 -3.34 -18.31
C ILE A 370 -19.36 -3.88 -19.21
N ARG A 371 -19.89 -5.08 -18.93
CA ARG A 371 -21.04 -5.63 -19.66
C ARG A 371 -22.27 -4.73 -19.50
N SER A 372 -22.58 -4.31 -18.28
CA SER A 372 -23.69 -3.37 -18.07
C SER A 372 -23.46 -2.04 -18.77
N LEU A 373 -22.22 -1.55 -18.89
CA LEU A 373 -21.90 -0.35 -19.63
C LEU A 373 -22.11 -0.57 -21.14
N SER A 374 -21.67 -1.71 -21.67
CA SER A 374 -21.90 -2.12 -23.06
C SER A 374 -23.40 -2.14 -23.37
N ASP A 375 -24.21 -2.76 -22.51
CA ASP A 375 -25.68 -2.84 -22.70
C ASP A 375 -26.35 -1.46 -22.75
N GLN A 376 -25.80 -0.47 -22.04
CA GLN A 376 -26.29 0.92 -22.07
C GLN A 376 -25.92 1.62 -23.37
N PHE A 377 -24.72 1.37 -23.89
CA PHE A 377 -24.30 1.85 -25.19
C PHE A 377 -25.07 1.17 -26.32
N ASP A 378 -25.40 -0.12 -26.24
CA ASP A 378 -26.14 -0.81 -27.30
C ASP A 378 -27.55 -0.25 -27.49
N LYS A 379 -28.09 0.41 -26.45
CA LYS A 379 -29.42 1.06 -26.45
C LYS A 379 -29.34 2.57 -26.60
N HIS A 380 -28.24 3.08 -27.16
CA HIS A 380 -28.04 4.51 -27.30
C HIS A 380 -29.03 5.14 -28.28
N THR A 381 -29.35 6.42 -28.05
CA THR A 381 -30.05 7.27 -29.02
C THR A 381 -29.29 8.58 -29.17
N LEU A 382 -29.08 9.03 -30.40
CA LEU A 382 -28.56 10.37 -30.67
C LEU A 382 -29.51 11.42 -30.07
N ILE A 383 -28.97 12.41 -29.38
CA ILE A 383 -29.76 13.54 -28.86
C ILE A 383 -29.22 14.86 -29.38
N GLU A 384 -30.13 15.76 -29.70
CA GLU A 384 -29.76 17.10 -30.13
C GLU A 384 -29.22 17.94 -28.96
N ARG A 385 -28.30 18.85 -29.28
CA ARG A 385 -27.63 19.72 -28.30
C ARG A 385 -28.61 20.48 -27.41
N HIS A 386 -29.76 20.90 -27.94
CA HIS A 386 -30.76 21.65 -27.18
C HIS A 386 -31.46 20.81 -26.09
N SER A 387 -31.44 19.48 -26.24
CA SER A 387 -31.99 18.52 -25.27
C SER A 387 -30.98 18.11 -24.18
N VAL A 388 -29.72 18.56 -24.28
CA VAL A 388 -28.68 18.25 -23.30
C VAL A 388 -28.76 19.23 -22.11
N PRO A 389 -28.75 18.73 -20.86
CA PRO A 389 -28.71 19.59 -19.68
C PRO A 389 -27.57 20.63 -19.72
N ARG A 390 -27.89 21.87 -19.33
CA ARG A 390 -26.94 23.01 -19.37
C ARG A 390 -25.62 22.73 -18.65
N HIS A 391 -25.64 22.01 -17.52
CA HIS A 391 -24.44 21.69 -16.76
C HIS A 391 -23.47 20.77 -17.54
N ILE A 392 -23.98 19.90 -18.42
CA ILE A 392 -23.16 19.06 -19.31
C ILE A 392 -22.60 19.93 -20.44
N LEU A 393 -23.44 20.79 -21.02
CA LEU A 393 -23.02 21.70 -22.09
C LEU A 393 -21.91 22.67 -21.64
N GLN A 394 -21.89 23.09 -20.37
CA GLN A 394 -20.83 23.92 -19.78
C GLN A 394 -19.46 23.22 -19.74
N LEU A 395 -19.42 21.89 -19.81
CA LEU A 395 -18.19 21.10 -19.86
C LEU A 395 -17.69 20.88 -21.30
N CYS A 396 -18.45 21.33 -22.31
CA CYS A 396 -18.25 21.06 -23.72
C CYS A 396 -17.80 22.30 -24.49
N ARG A 397 -17.09 22.12 -25.61
CA ARG A 397 -16.49 23.15 -26.47
C ARG A 397 -17.25 23.42 -27.79
N GLY A 398 -18.37 22.75 -28.04
CA GLY A 398 -19.30 23.08 -29.13
C GLY A 398 -19.40 22.05 -30.25
N ARG A 399 -18.40 21.19 -30.44
CA ARG A 399 -18.29 20.26 -31.59
C ARG A 399 -18.65 18.82 -31.23
N GLU A 400 -19.19 18.60 -30.05
CA GLU A 400 -19.45 17.27 -29.50
C GLU A 400 -20.74 16.68 -30.04
N THR A 401 -20.74 15.36 -30.20
CA THR A 401 -21.95 14.57 -30.41
C THR A 401 -22.43 14.01 -29.07
N PHE A 402 -23.74 13.99 -28.86
CA PHE A 402 -24.34 13.54 -27.60
C PHE A 402 -25.16 12.29 -27.83
N LEU A 403 -24.89 11.25 -27.05
CA LEU A 403 -25.68 10.02 -27.04
C LEU A 403 -26.34 9.87 -25.69
N LYS A 404 -27.65 9.60 -25.68
CA LYS A 404 -28.34 9.15 -24.47
C LYS A 404 -28.19 7.64 -24.34
N CYS A 405 -27.55 7.18 -23.28
CA CYS A 405 -27.30 5.77 -22.97
C CYS A 405 -28.04 5.42 -21.65
N GLY A 406 -29.33 5.11 -21.77
CA GLY A 406 -30.23 4.95 -20.61
C GLY A 406 -30.38 6.24 -19.80
N ASN A 407 -29.88 6.24 -18.56
CA ASN A 407 -29.90 7.40 -17.66
C ASN A 407 -28.67 8.30 -17.81
N TRP A 408 -27.88 8.09 -18.86
CA TRP A 408 -26.62 8.79 -19.09
C TRP A 408 -26.64 9.58 -20.39
N ILE A 409 -25.81 10.61 -20.45
CA ILE A 409 -25.37 11.25 -21.68
C ILE A 409 -23.88 10.98 -21.84
N ALA A 410 -23.52 10.29 -22.93
CA ALA A 410 -22.16 10.17 -23.40
C ALA A 410 -21.83 11.36 -24.32
N VAL A 411 -20.74 12.07 -24.00
CA VAL A 411 -20.21 13.17 -24.81
C VAL A 411 -19.07 12.64 -25.67
N LEU A 412 -19.22 12.75 -26.99
CA LEU A 412 -18.27 12.23 -27.97
C LEU A 412 -17.53 13.39 -28.66
N GLU A 413 -16.20 13.34 -28.70
CA GLU A 413 -15.38 14.30 -29.45
C GLU A 413 -14.19 13.56 -30.10
N ARG A 414 -13.92 13.82 -31.39
CA ARG A 414 -12.71 13.34 -32.10
C ARG A 414 -12.42 11.83 -31.94
N GLY A 415 -13.47 10.99 -31.92
CA GLY A 415 -13.31 9.54 -31.76
C GLY A 415 -13.01 9.10 -30.33
N GLU A 416 -13.29 9.92 -29.32
CA GLU A 416 -13.18 9.57 -27.90
C GLU A 416 -14.50 9.83 -27.17
N VAL A 417 -14.80 8.99 -26.17
CA VAL A 417 -15.82 9.29 -25.16
C VAL A 417 -15.16 10.10 -24.07
N LEU A 418 -15.48 11.39 -24.03
CA LEU A 418 -14.90 12.32 -23.07
C LEU A 418 -15.50 12.15 -21.68
N LEU A 419 -16.81 11.88 -21.64
CA LEU A 419 -17.60 12.03 -20.44
C LEU A 419 -18.85 11.14 -20.50
N LEU A 420 -19.18 10.54 -19.34
CA LEU A 420 -20.50 10.00 -19.05
C LEU A 420 -21.07 10.82 -17.90
N GLU A 421 -22.18 11.52 -18.14
CA GLU A 421 -22.91 12.24 -17.09
C GLU A 421 -24.32 11.74 -16.94
N GLN A 422 -24.76 11.60 -15.70
CA GLN A 422 -26.11 11.18 -15.41
C GLN A 422 -27.09 12.30 -15.78
N LEU A 423 -28.20 11.92 -16.41
CA LEU A 423 -29.40 12.74 -16.37
C LEU A 423 -29.86 12.76 -14.93
N SER A 424 -29.53 13.82 -14.19
CA SER A 424 -30.07 14.01 -12.84
C SER A 424 -31.56 13.72 -12.91
N PRO A 425 -32.12 12.79 -12.11
CA PRO A 425 -33.56 12.68 -12.00
C PRO A 425 -34.01 14.09 -11.66
N SER A 426 -34.84 14.65 -12.53
CA SER A 426 -35.32 16.01 -12.37
C SER A 426 -35.73 16.17 -10.91
N SER A 427 -35.36 17.29 -10.32
CA SER A 427 -35.98 17.81 -9.11
C SER A 427 -37.47 18.13 -9.34
N ALA A 428 -38.18 17.30 -10.11
CA ALA A 428 -39.61 17.25 -10.23
C ALA A 428 -40.15 16.76 -8.88
N GLY A 429 -40.40 17.70 -7.98
CA GLY A 429 -41.41 17.51 -6.95
C GLY A 429 -40.98 17.59 -5.49
N VAL A 430 -39.69 17.70 -5.14
CA VAL A 430 -39.34 18.09 -3.76
C VAL A 430 -39.33 19.61 -3.66
N ARG A 431 -40.54 20.20 -3.66
CA ARG A 431 -40.74 21.49 -2.99
C ARG A 431 -40.20 21.30 -1.57
N ARG A 432 -39.07 21.93 -1.24
CA ARG A 432 -38.64 22.12 0.14
C ARG A 432 -39.79 22.84 0.84
N GLY A 433 -40.64 22.05 1.52
CA GLY A 433 -41.59 22.55 2.48
C GLY A 433 -40.84 23.37 3.50
N MET A 434 -41.23 24.65 3.58
CA MET A 434 -41.24 25.51 4.75
C MET A 434 -40.07 25.41 5.74
N ARG A 435 -39.36 26.54 5.81
CA ARG A 435 -38.58 27.02 6.96
C ARG A 435 -39.21 26.57 8.29
N ALA A 436 -38.47 25.80 9.08
CA ALA A 436 -38.69 25.71 10.51
C ALA A 436 -38.27 27.06 11.16
N PRO A 437 -39.03 27.57 12.15
CA PRO A 437 -38.74 28.84 12.79
C PRO A 437 -37.46 28.74 13.64
N LYS A 438 -36.69 29.83 13.66
CA LYS A 438 -35.55 30.02 14.56
C LYS A 438 -36.05 29.97 16.01
N MET A 439 -35.84 28.84 16.69
CA MET A 439 -35.94 28.77 18.15
C MET A 439 -34.71 29.45 18.74
N GLY A 440 -34.96 30.50 19.52
CA GLY A 440 -33.96 31.33 20.16
C GLY A 440 -33.10 30.55 21.14
N LYS A 441 -31.82 30.92 21.20
CA LYS A 441 -30.89 30.48 22.24
C LYS A 441 -31.34 31.07 23.58
N ALA A 442 -31.93 30.24 24.43
CA ALA A 442 -32.09 30.55 25.85
C ALA A 442 -30.71 30.54 26.53
N ARG A 443 -30.40 31.62 27.25
CA ARG A 443 -29.21 31.76 28.12
C ARG A 443 -29.34 30.78 29.31
N PRO A 444 -28.25 30.13 29.76
CA PRO A 444 -28.28 29.44 31.03
C PRO A 444 -28.19 30.45 32.18
N HIS A 445 -29.19 30.39 33.07
CA HIS A 445 -29.18 31.08 34.35
C HIS A 445 -28.08 30.52 35.26
N ARG A 446 -27.33 31.44 35.88
CA ARG A 446 -26.48 31.19 37.05
C ARG A 446 -27.34 30.59 38.18
N ALA A 447 -27.03 29.38 38.62
CA ALA A 447 -27.40 28.91 39.94
C ALA A 447 -26.25 29.17 40.91
N ARG A 448 -26.41 30.21 41.73
CA ARG A 448 -25.78 30.28 43.06
C ARG A 448 -26.66 29.44 43.98
N SER A 449 -26.07 28.52 44.72
CA SER A 449 -26.59 28.17 46.04
C SER A 449 -25.41 27.82 46.95
N ARG A 450 -25.47 28.44 48.12
CA ARG A 450 -24.54 28.38 49.24
C ARG A 450 -25.27 27.58 50.31
N ILE A 451 -24.51 26.74 51.03
CA ILE A 451 -24.67 26.40 52.45
C ILE A 451 -25.86 25.51 52.81
N SER A 452 -25.54 24.28 53.21
CA SER A 452 -25.57 23.85 54.62
C SER A 452 -24.52 22.76 54.82
#